data_AF-A0A8X8AZ58-F1
#
_entry.id   AF-A0A8X8AZ58-F1
#
_cell.length_a   1.000
_cell.length_b   1.000
_cell.length_c   1.000
_cell.angle_alpha   90.00
_cell.angle_beta   90.00
_cell.angle_gamma   90.00
#
_symmetry.space_group_name_H-M   'P 1'
#
loop_
_entity.id
_entity.type
_entity.pdbx_description
1 polymer ?
#
loop_
_entity_poly.entity_id
_entity_poly.type
_entity_poly.pdbx_seq_one_letter_code
_entity_poly.pdbx_strand_id
1 'polypeptide(L)'
;MNALTNQAQRRISCMNKVDLVEKKEDMFKVAEEFQNIPAYERYFMVSGLKGSRVKDLSQYLMDQTVKKPWEEDPFTMGEEAMKNISFDVVRESLLDHTA
;
A
#
# COMPACT_ATOMS: atom_id res chain seq x y z
N MET A 1 -5.25 19.32 11.70
CA MET A 1 -5.85 18.11 11.09
C MET A 1 -5.64 16.97 12.07
N ASN A 2 -6.60 16.72 12.95
CA ASN A 2 -6.49 15.61 13.91
C ASN A 2 -7.19 14.41 13.27
N ALA A 3 -6.40 13.51 12.67
CA ALA A 3 -6.91 12.17 12.39
C ALA A 3 -7.21 11.53 13.74
N LEU A 4 -8.49 11.46 14.10
CA LEU A 4 -8.96 10.77 15.29
C LEU A 4 -8.38 9.35 15.25
N THR A 5 -7.37 9.12 16.09
CA THR A 5 -6.70 7.84 16.23
C THR A 5 -7.68 6.88 16.87
N ASN A 6 -8.42 6.14 16.04
CA ASN A 6 -9.11 4.96 16.50
C ASN A 6 -8.04 3.96 16.97
N GLN A 7 -7.76 3.96 18.28
CA GLN A 7 -6.67 3.20 18.90
C GLN A 7 -6.80 1.68 18.72
N ALA A 8 -7.98 1.19 18.31
CA ALA A 8 -8.22 -0.22 18.04
C ALA A 8 -7.64 -0.71 16.70
N GLN A 9 -7.34 0.18 15.75
CA GLN A 9 -6.89 -0.22 14.42
C GLN A 9 -5.36 -0.34 14.36
N ARG A 10 -4.87 -1.57 14.11
CA ARG A 10 -3.45 -1.82 13.82
C ARG A 10 -3.03 -1.09 12.55
N ARG A 11 -1.86 -0.46 12.57
CA ARG A 11 -1.31 0.28 11.44
C ARG A 11 0.10 -0.17 11.14
N ILE A 12 0.41 -0.26 9.85
CA ILE A 12 1.76 -0.51 9.36
C ILE A 12 2.24 0.69 8.55
N SER A 13 3.52 1.02 8.68
CA SER A 13 4.18 2.04 7.87
C SER A 13 4.76 1.38 6.62
N CYS A 14 4.48 1.94 5.44
CA CYS A 14 5.00 1.41 4.18
C CYS A 14 5.76 2.52 3.44
N MET A 15 7.08 2.40 3.42
CA MET A 15 7.99 3.32 2.74
C MET A 15 8.22 2.80 1.31
N ASN A 16 7.61 3.46 0.33
CA ASN A 16 7.71 3.09 -1.08
C ASN A 16 8.89 3.80 -1.77
N LYS A 17 9.23 3.36 -2.99
CA LYS A 17 10.27 3.91 -3.87
C LYS A 17 11.70 3.69 -3.39
N VAL A 18 11.96 2.60 -2.66
CA VAL A 18 13.31 2.25 -2.19
C VAL A 18 14.29 2.00 -3.34
N ASP A 19 13.79 1.73 -4.54
CA ASP A 19 14.56 1.60 -5.77
C ASP A 19 15.18 2.91 -6.27
N LEU A 20 14.69 4.06 -5.82
CA LEU A 20 15.26 5.37 -6.14
C LEU A 20 16.35 5.82 -5.16
N VAL A 21 16.60 5.05 -4.10
CA VAL A 21 17.61 5.40 -3.10
C VAL A 21 18.98 4.91 -3.59
N GLU A 22 19.84 5.85 -4.00
CA GLU A 22 21.17 5.53 -4.52
C GLU A 22 22.12 4.99 -3.44
N LYS A 23 22.07 5.57 -2.23
CA LYS A 23 22.93 5.20 -1.11
C LYS A 23 22.14 4.41 -0.07
N LYS A 24 22.48 3.14 0.12
CA LYS A 24 21.85 2.28 1.14
C LYS A 24 21.95 2.85 2.56
N GLU A 25 22.99 3.62 2.84
CA GLU A 25 23.17 4.33 4.12
C GLU A 25 22.01 5.27 4.45
N ASP A 26 21.45 5.94 3.44
CA ASP A 26 20.33 6.86 3.64
C ASP A 26 19.03 6.11 3.97
N MET A 27 18.90 4.84 3.58
CA MET A 27 17.77 4.01 4.03
C MET A 27 17.79 3.76 5.54
N PHE A 28 18.97 3.66 6.16
CA PHE A 28 19.06 3.47 7.61
C PHE A 28 18.57 4.69 8.37
N LYS A 29 18.89 5.90 7.89
CA LYS A 29 18.39 7.16 8.47
C LYS A 29 16.87 7.22 8.44
N VAL A 30 16.28 6.85 7.29
CA VAL A 30 14.82 6.77 7.16
C VAL A 30 14.26 5.71 8.11
N ALA A 31 14.86 4.52 8.20
CA ALA A 31 14.41 3.52 9.15
C ALA A 31 14.46 4.04 10.61
N GLU A 32 15.51 4.77 10.98
CA GLU A 32 15.67 5.34 12.32
C GLU A 32 14.65 6.42 12.66
N GLU A 33 14.31 7.28 11.70
CA GLU A 33 13.30 8.33 11.89
C GLU A 33 11.89 7.75 12.03
N PHE A 34 11.56 6.72 11.26
CA PHE A 34 10.20 6.20 11.17
C PHE A 34 9.90 5.01 12.09
N GLN A 35 10.91 4.31 12.63
CA GLN A 35 10.70 3.16 13.53
C GLN A 35 10.01 3.54 14.85
N ASN A 36 10.21 4.77 15.33
CA ASN A 36 9.77 5.20 16.67
C ASN A 36 8.43 5.94 16.65
N ILE A 37 7.73 5.97 15.52
CA ILE A 37 6.42 6.60 15.45
C ILE A 37 5.41 5.68 16.16
N PRO A 38 4.85 6.08 17.33
CA PRO A 38 4.03 5.21 18.16
C PRO A 38 2.70 4.81 17.51
N ALA A 39 2.35 5.43 16.39
CA ALA A 39 1.15 5.11 15.63
C ALA A 39 1.26 3.83 14.79
N TYR A 40 2.46 3.28 14.59
CA TYR A 40 2.70 2.12 13.72
C TYR A 40 3.32 0.95 14.50
N GLU A 41 2.81 -0.26 14.25
CA GLU A 41 3.29 -1.49 14.88
C GLU A 41 4.52 -2.07 14.18
N ARG A 42 4.60 -1.87 12.86
CA ARG A 42 5.64 -2.42 11.99
C ARG A 42 5.83 -1.52 10.78
N TYR A 43 7.04 -1.54 10.22
CA TYR A 43 7.34 -0.86 8.97
C TYR A 43 7.82 -1.82 7.87
N PHE A 44 7.56 -1.45 6.62
CA PHE A 44 8.00 -2.12 5.41
C PHE A 44 8.66 -1.11 4.49
N MET A 45 9.76 -1.51 3.86
CA MET A 45 10.46 -0.75 2.84
C MET A 45 10.32 -1.50 1.53
N VAL A 46 9.60 -0.92 0.55
CA VAL A 46 9.19 -1.61 -0.68
C VAL A 46 9.46 -0.77 -1.93
N SER A 47 9.53 -1.45 -3.07
CA SER A 47 9.38 -0.80 -4.37
C SER A 47 8.15 -1.34 -5.05
N GLY A 48 7.08 -0.55 -5.10
CA GLY A 48 5.89 -0.88 -5.88
C GLY A 48 6.18 -0.98 -7.38
N LEU A 49 7.13 -0.18 -7.88
CA LEU A 49 7.51 -0.17 -9.30
C LEU A 49 8.33 -1.41 -9.71
N LYS A 50 9.29 -1.83 -8.89
CA LYS A 50 10.17 -2.98 -9.17
C LYS A 50 9.70 -4.28 -8.51
N GLY A 51 8.63 -4.22 -7.71
CA GLY A 51 8.11 -5.37 -6.95
C GLY A 51 8.97 -5.77 -5.74
N SER A 52 10.05 -5.04 -5.42
CA SER A 52 10.95 -5.39 -4.32
C SER A 52 10.22 -5.37 -2.98
N ARG A 53 10.29 -6.50 -2.25
CA ARG A 53 9.68 -6.72 -0.92
C ARG A 53 8.15 -6.56 -0.85
N VAL A 54 7.46 -6.45 -1.98
CA VAL A 54 5.99 -6.41 -2.02
C VAL A 54 5.39 -7.73 -1.52
N LYS A 55 6.04 -8.85 -1.82
CA LYS A 55 5.61 -10.18 -1.36
C LYS A 55 5.67 -10.34 0.16
N ASP A 56 6.67 -9.75 0.81
CA ASP A 56 6.82 -9.79 2.27
C ASP A 56 5.68 -9.01 2.94
N LEU A 57 5.35 -7.85 2.37
CA LEU A 57 4.20 -7.04 2.81
C LEU A 57 2.88 -7.80 2.61
N SER A 58 2.66 -8.40 1.43
CA SER A 58 1.42 -9.14 1.17
C SER A 58 1.28 -10.35 2.09
N GLN A 59 2.38 -11.07 2.34
CA GLN A 59 2.38 -12.21 3.26
C GLN A 59 2.02 -11.77 4.68
N TYR A 60 2.62 -10.68 5.16
CA TYR A 60 2.28 -10.15 6.48
C TYR A 60 0.80 -9.80 6.60
N LEU A 61 0.22 -9.12 5.60
CA LEU A 61 -1.21 -8.79 5.59
C LEU A 61 -2.09 -10.04 5.59
N MET A 62 -1.72 -11.06 4.82
CA MET A 62 -2.42 -12.34 4.82
C MET A 62 -2.36 -13.04 6.18
N ASP A 63 -1.22 -13.00 6.86
CA ASP A 63 -1.05 -13.59 8.20
C ASP A 63 -1.88 -12.88 9.28
N GLN A 64 -2.18 -11.59 9.10
CA GLN A 64 -3.07 -10.82 9.99
C GLN A 64 -4.56 -11.02 9.67
N THR A 65 -4.89 -11.61 8.52
CA THR A 65 -6.27 -11.70 8.04
C THR A 65 -7.02 -12.84 8.75
N VAL A 66 -8.26 -12.57 9.17
CA VAL A 66 -9.12 -13.59 9.80
C VAL A 66 -9.65 -14.54 8.73
N LYS A 67 -9.60 -15.85 8.99
CA LYS A 67 -10.21 -16.86 8.13
C LYS A 67 -11.73 -16.66 8.13
N LYS A 68 -12.25 -16.18 7.00
CA LYS A 68 -13.68 -15.98 6.75
C LYS A 68 -14.00 -16.42 5.31
N PRO A 69 -15.21 -16.90 5.02
CA PRO A 69 -15.66 -17.04 3.64
C PRO A 69 -15.54 -15.73 2.87
N TRP A 70 -15.28 -15.83 1.57
CA TRP A 70 -15.34 -14.68 0.68
C TRP A 70 -16.74 -14.08 0.70
N GLU A 71 -16.83 -12.77 0.88
CA GLU A 71 -18.10 -12.03 0.80
C GLU A 71 -18.49 -11.76 -0.65
N GLU A 72 -17.50 -11.57 -1.51
CA GLU A 72 -17.65 -11.28 -2.94
C GLU A 72 -17.23 -12.51 -3.76
N ASP A 73 -17.94 -12.76 -4.87
CA ASP A 73 -17.55 -13.79 -5.83
C ASP A 73 -16.41 -13.26 -6.72
N PRO A 74 -15.20 -13.87 -6.69
CA PRO A 74 -14.05 -13.40 -7.46
C PRO A 74 -14.26 -13.46 -8.98
N PHE A 75 -15.24 -14.21 -9.48
CA PHE A 75 -15.50 -14.33 -10.92
C PHE A 75 -16.64 -13.42 -11.41
N THR A 76 -17.33 -12.75 -10.50
CA THR A 76 -18.44 -11.85 -10.85
C THR A 76 -17.93 -10.42 -10.97
N MET A 77 -18.00 -9.86 -12.19
CA MET A 77 -17.73 -8.44 -12.42
C MET A 77 -19.07 -7.69 -12.55
N GLY A 78 -19.42 -6.92 -11.53
CA GLY A 78 -20.64 -6.10 -11.53
C GLY A 78 -20.58 -4.94 -12.52
N GLU A 79 -21.74 -4.44 -12.94
CA GLU A 79 -21.85 -3.28 -13.85
C GLU A 79 -21.13 -2.05 -13.31
N GLU A 80 -21.22 -1.81 -12.00
CA GLU A 80 -20.51 -0.71 -11.34
C GLU A 80 -19.00 -0.84 -11.45
N ALA A 81 -18.45 -2.05 -11.26
CA ALA A 81 -17.03 -2.31 -11.43
C ALA A 81 -16.59 -2.03 -12.88
N MET A 82 -17.36 -2.48 -13.88
CA MET A 82 -17.08 -2.22 -15.29
C MET A 82 -17.05 -0.71 -15.60
N LYS A 83 -18.04 0.02 -15.07
CA LYS A 83 -18.14 1.47 -15.23
C LYS A 83 -16.93 2.17 -14.60
N ASN A 84 -16.57 1.82 -13.38
CA ASN A 84 -15.44 2.43 -12.66
C ASN A 84 -14.11 2.15 -13.38
N ILE A 85 -13.87 0.92 -13.82
CA ILE A 85 -12.68 0.56 -14.61
C ILE A 85 -12.61 1.39 -15.89
N SER A 86 -13.74 1.55 -16.59
CA SER A 86 -13.80 2.36 -17.82
C SER A 86 -13.45 3.83 -17.56
N PHE A 87 -13.95 4.40 -16.46
CA PHE A 87 -13.60 5.77 -16.07
C PHE A 87 -12.13 5.93 -15.68
N ASP A 88 -11.57 4.95 -14.96
CA ASP A 88 -10.18 5.02 -14.51
C ASP A 88 -9.21 4.94 -15.70
N VAL A 89 -9.49 4.08 -16.70
CA VAL A 89 -8.70 4.01 -17.95
C VAL A 89 -8.72 5.34 -18.71
N VAL A 90 -9.90 5.95 -18.86
CA VAL A 90 -10.02 7.25 -19.54
C VAL A 90 -9.31 8.36 -18.74
N ARG A 91 -9.43 8.34 -17.41
CA ARG A 91 -8.75 9.31 -16.54
C ARG A 91 -7.24 9.19 -16.66
N GLU A 92 -6.70 7.98 -16.60
CA GLU A 92 -5.26 7.71 -16.77
C GLU A 92 -4.78 8.25 -18.12
N SER A 93 -5.47 7.89 -19.20
CA SER A 93 -5.11 8.36 -20.54
C SER A 93 -5.12 9.89 -20.67
N LEU A 94 -6.13 10.58 -20.09
CA LEU A 94 -6.19 12.04 -20.12
C LEU A 94 -5.05 12.68 -19.34
N LEU A 95 -4.68 12.12 -18.18
CA LEU A 95 -3.57 12.62 -17.37
C LEU A 95 -2.23 12.47 -18.11
N ASP A 96 -2.02 11.35 -18.80
CA ASP A 96 -0.79 11.12 -19.59
C ASP A 96 -0.61 12.11 -20.75
N HIS A 97 -1.71 12.61 -21.35
CA HIS A 97 -1.64 13.53 -22.48
C HIS A 97 -1.65 15.02 -22.08
N THR A 98 -1.93 15.33 -20.80
CA THR A 98 -2.06 16.72 -20.32
C THR A 98 -1.02 17.11 -19.27
N ALA A 99 -0.20 16.16 -18.80
CA ALA A 99 0.89 16.37 -17.83
C ALA A 99 2.24 16.67 -18.48
#